data_AF-A0A7S1QQF7-F1
#
_entry.id   AF-A0A7S1QQF7-F1
#
_cell.length_a   1.000
_cell.length_b   1.000
_cell.length_c   1.000
_cell.angle_alpha   90.00
_cell.angle_beta   90.00
_cell.angle_gamma   90.00
#
_symmetry.space_group_name_H-M   'P 1'
#
loop_
_entity.id
_entity.type
_entity.pdbx_description
1 polymer ?
#
loop_
_entity_poly.entity_id
_entity_poly.type
_entity_poly.pdbx_seq_one_letter_code
_entity_poly.pdbx_strand_id
1 'polypeptide(L)'
;SSVSAAKAIAEALAGGPSGEARRFAHFVDGVAIEWGHMRLAGKNAPPREGVLRFLADVRQQLADALEADDVTVLLVVPPDPAKVGGKQLAWLDKAVDLFAVMTYDYNAASDRPKENAPMPWLTGVMKKLAAAAPNVPRRKLLVGLNLYGYRFSATPAPPKAATGADAVKILGSVRQRAKASDPSLTVKQLRERPMLSWATEAREHSFEHYIPKKGIEWVFFPSIASLLHRVQFA
;
A
#
# COMPACT_ATOMS: atom_id res chain seq x y z
N SER A 1 12.74 -9.11 -25.57
CA SER A 1 13.07 -7.69 -25.83
C SER A 1 12.01 -6.82 -25.18
N SER A 2 12.30 -5.58 -24.78
CA SER A 2 11.32 -4.64 -24.19
C SER A 2 10.05 -4.49 -25.04
N VAL A 3 10.20 -4.64 -26.36
CA VAL A 3 9.13 -4.66 -27.36
C VAL A 3 8.07 -5.75 -27.11
N SER A 4 8.42 -6.91 -26.55
CA SER A 4 7.45 -8.00 -26.35
C SER A 4 6.54 -7.80 -25.14
N ALA A 5 7.03 -7.09 -24.10
CA ALA A 5 6.25 -6.84 -22.89
C ALA A 5 5.22 -5.73 -23.10
N ALA A 6 5.61 -4.66 -23.80
CA ALA A 6 4.70 -3.56 -24.10
C ALA A 6 3.65 -3.94 -25.14
N LYS A 7 4.02 -4.77 -26.13
CA LYS A 7 3.06 -5.40 -27.04
C LYS A 7 2.08 -6.34 -26.30
N ALA A 8 2.55 -7.13 -25.33
CA ALA A 8 1.67 -7.98 -24.54
C ALA A 8 0.72 -7.18 -23.62
N ILE A 9 1.16 -6.05 -23.09
CA ILE A 9 0.30 -5.12 -22.33
C ILE A 9 -0.75 -4.50 -23.27
N ALA A 10 -0.34 -4.04 -24.45
CA ALA A 10 -1.26 -3.51 -25.46
C ALA A 10 -2.25 -4.58 -25.96
N GLU A 11 -1.80 -5.82 -26.20
CA GLU A 11 -2.65 -6.96 -26.60
C GLU A 11 -3.60 -7.41 -25.45
N ALA A 12 -3.15 -7.34 -24.19
CA ALA A 12 -3.97 -7.64 -23.02
C ALA A 12 -5.02 -6.55 -22.74
N LEU A 13 -4.67 -5.28 -22.93
CA LEU A 13 -5.61 -4.15 -22.87
C LEU A 13 -6.54 -4.12 -24.10
N ALA A 14 -6.06 -4.61 -25.25
CA ALA A 14 -6.82 -4.71 -26.49
C ALA A 14 -7.65 -6.00 -26.61
N GLY A 15 -7.71 -6.85 -25.57
CA GLY A 15 -8.70 -7.92 -25.43
C GLY A 15 -8.95 -8.75 -26.69
N GLY A 16 -7.92 -9.33 -27.32
CA GLY A 16 -8.09 -10.28 -28.42
C GLY A 16 -8.95 -9.79 -29.61
N PRO A 17 -9.30 -10.66 -30.57
CA PRO A 17 -9.93 -10.27 -31.83
C PRO A 17 -11.44 -9.99 -31.72
N SER A 18 -11.90 -9.28 -30.69
CA SER A 18 -13.33 -8.94 -30.56
C SER A 18 -13.57 -7.70 -29.72
N GLY A 19 -13.64 -6.50 -30.33
CA GLY A 19 -14.47 -5.35 -29.95
C GLY A 19 -14.44 -4.75 -28.53
N GLU A 20 -13.81 -5.39 -27.54
CA GLU A 20 -13.80 -5.00 -26.13
C GLU A 20 -12.69 -3.97 -25.84
N ALA A 21 -11.59 -3.99 -26.60
CA ALA A 21 -10.51 -2.99 -26.58
C ALA A 21 -11.01 -1.54 -26.62
N ARG A 22 -11.92 -1.25 -27.57
CA ARG A 22 -12.47 0.09 -27.78
C ARG A 22 -13.35 0.57 -26.62
N ARG A 23 -13.86 -0.33 -25.79
CA ARG A 23 -14.67 0.04 -24.62
C ARG A 23 -13.80 0.41 -23.41
N PHE A 24 -12.58 -0.13 -23.30
CA PHE A 24 -11.66 0.17 -22.20
C PHE A 24 -10.85 1.45 -22.40
N ALA A 25 -10.55 1.82 -23.65
CA ALA A 25 -9.74 3.01 -23.96
C ALA A 25 -10.35 4.33 -23.44
N HIS A 26 -11.66 4.40 -23.23
CA HIS A 26 -12.35 5.60 -22.74
C HIS A 26 -12.36 5.79 -21.21
N PHE A 27 -11.68 4.93 -20.43
CA PHE A 27 -11.74 4.96 -18.96
C PHE A 27 -10.39 4.96 -18.24
N VAL A 28 -9.28 5.08 -18.98
CA VAL A 28 -7.94 4.98 -18.41
C VAL A 28 -7.14 6.20 -18.82
N ASP A 29 -6.74 7.03 -17.84
CA ASP A 29 -5.92 8.22 -18.07
C ASP A 29 -4.40 7.93 -17.93
N GLY A 30 -4.03 6.68 -17.63
CA GLY A 30 -2.65 6.32 -17.32
C GLY A 30 -2.43 4.94 -16.72
N VAL A 31 -1.21 4.71 -16.23
CA VAL A 31 -0.76 3.44 -15.65
C VAL A 31 0.00 3.63 -14.35
N ALA A 32 -0.24 2.75 -13.39
CA ALA A 32 0.61 2.56 -12.22
C ALA A 32 1.52 1.36 -12.45
N ILE A 33 2.83 1.60 -12.55
CA ILE A 33 3.84 0.57 -12.79
C ILE A 33 4.38 0.09 -11.45
N GLU A 34 4.03 -1.15 -11.10
CA GLU A 34 4.67 -1.87 -10.00
C GLU A 34 5.71 -2.82 -10.56
N TRP A 35 6.97 -2.61 -10.18
CA TRP A 35 8.07 -3.49 -10.56
C TRP A 35 8.57 -4.23 -9.33
N GLY A 36 8.09 -5.45 -9.15
CA GLY A 36 8.49 -6.33 -8.06
C GLY A 36 10.01 -6.49 -7.98
N HIS A 37 10.57 -6.31 -6.77
CA HIS A 37 11.99 -6.49 -6.44
C HIS A 37 13.00 -5.61 -7.21
N MET A 38 12.56 -4.58 -7.96
CA MET A 38 13.49 -3.66 -8.58
C MET A 38 14.25 -2.85 -7.52
N ARG A 39 15.57 -3.02 -7.48
CA ARG A 39 16.47 -2.16 -6.70
C ARG A 39 16.93 -1.03 -7.58
N LEU A 40 16.49 0.20 -7.32
CA LEU A 40 16.92 1.38 -8.07
C LEU A 40 18.28 1.90 -7.60
N ALA A 41 18.72 1.49 -6.41
CA ALA A 41 20.03 1.80 -5.85
C ALA A 41 20.81 0.55 -5.42
N GLY A 42 22.15 0.70 -5.40
CA GLY A 42 23.10 -0.34 -5.02
C GLY A 42 23.81 -0.99 -6.22
N LYS A 43 24.71 -1.95 -5.93
CA LYS A 43 25.58 -2.62 -6.93
C LYS A 43 24.81 -3.39 -8.00
N ASN A 44 23.60 -3.85 -7.68
CA ASN A 44 22.76 -4.65 -8.59
C ASN A 44 21.62 -3.82 -9.21
N ALA A 45 21.71 -2.49 -9.18
CA ALA A 45 20.68 -1.63 -9.78
C ALA A 45 20.70 -1.72 -11.31
N PRO A 46 19.53 -1.69 -11.99
CA PRO A 46 19.48 -1.72 -13.44
C PRO A 46 20.10 -0.44 -14.03
N PRO A 47 20.61 -0.50 -15.28
CA PRO A 47 21.16 0.67 -15.95
C PRO A 47 20.12 1.79 -16.08
N ARG A 48 20.57 3.02 -15.79
CA ARG A 48 19.72 4.23 -15.77
C ARG A 48 18.91 4.39 -17.04
N GLU A 49 19.62 4.34 -18.17
CA GLU A 49 19.08 4.60 -19.50
C GLU A 49 18.07 3.54 -19.92
N GLY A 50 18.31 2.26 -19.57
CA GLY A 50 17.39 1.18 -19.86
C GLY A 50 16.04 1.36 -19.17
N VAL A 51 16.03 1.81 -17.90
CA VAL A 51 14.78 2.08 -17.17
C VAL A 51 14.06 3.30 -17.74
N LEU A 52 14.77 4.40 -18.01
CA LEU A 52 14.15 5.60 -18.58
C LEU A 52 13.55 5.33 -19.96
N ARG A 53 14.27 4.60 -20.80
CA ARG A 53 13.78 4.20 -22.12
C ARG A 53 12.57 3.28 -22.00
N PHE A 54 12.60 2.30 -21.11
CA PHE A 54 11.43 1.45 -20.87
C PHE A 54 10.20 2.26 -20.46
N LEU A 55 10.34 3.21 -19.53
CA LEU A 55 9.22 4.05 -19.09
C LEU A 55 8.71 4.95 -20.22
N ALA A 56 9.60 5.52 -21.03
CA ALA A 56 9.23 6.31 -22.21
C ALA A 56 8.50 5.44 -23.26
N ASP A 57 9.01 4.23 -23.53
CA ASP A 57 8.41 3.29 -24.46
C ASP A 57 7.02 2.84 -23.98
N VAL A 58 6.81 2.66 -22.66
CA VAL A 58 5.51 2.34 -22.07
C VAL A 58 4.55 3.51 -22.20
N ARG A 59 4.99 4.73 -21.88
CA ARG A 59 4.17 5.94 -22.03
C ARG A 59 3.69 6.09 -23.47
N GLN A 60 4.61 6.03 -24.44
CA GLN A 60 4.27 6.22 -25.85
C GLN A 60 3.29 5.15 -26.34
N GLN A 61 3.57 3.87 -26.05
CA GLN A 61 2.69 2.79 -26.52
C GLN A 61 1.31 2.84 -25.87
N LEU A 62 1.21 3.28 -24.62
CA LEU A 62 -0.08 3.44 -23.96
C LEU A 62 -0.84 4.66 -24.51
N ALA A 63 -0.16 5.78 -24.76
CA ALA A 63 -0.77 6.95 -25.41
C ALA A 63 -1.30 6.60 -26.81
N ASP A 64 -0.50 5.90 -27.62
CA ASP A 64 -0.91 5.42 -28.96
C ASP A 64 -2.13 4.48 -28.87
N ALA A 65 -2.12 3.54 -27.92
CA ALA A 65 -3.21 2.57 -27.75
C ALA A 65 -4.52 3.21 -27.25
N LEU A 66 -4.43 4.31 -26.52
CA LEU A 66 -5.57 5.07 -26.00
C LEU A 66 -6.01 6.21 -26.93
N GLU A 67 -5.32 6.41 -28.06
CA GLU A 67 -5.51 7.57 -28.96
C GLU A 67 -5.43 8.91 -28.19
N ALA A 68 -4.52 8.99 -27.21
CA ALA A 68 -4.33 10.14 -26.33
C ALA A 68 -3.02 10.88 -26.64
N ASP A 69 -2.99 12.19 -26.41
CA ASP A 69 -1.77 13.01 -26.58
C ASP A 69 -0.69 12.66 -25.53
N ASP A 70 -1.11 12.29 -24.32
CA ASP A 70 -0.22 11.85 -23.23
C ASP A 70 -1.01 10.99 -22.24
N VAL A 71 -0.28 10.27 -21.37
CA VAL A 71 -0.83 9.42 -20.32
C VAL A 71 -0.07 9.61 -19.01
N THR A 72 -0.81 9.49 -17.91
CA THR A 72 -0.21 9.56 -16.57
C THR A 72 0.59 8.29 -16.29
N VAL A 73 1.85 8.42 -15.90
CA VAL A 73 2.70 7.32 -15.45
C VAL A 73 3.02 7.50 -13.97
N LEU A 74 2.51 6.60 -13.16
CA LEU A 74 2.81 6.49 -11.74
C LEU A 74 3.78 5.33 -11.51
N LEU A 75 4.87 5.57 -10.79
CA LEU A 75 5.81 4.52 -10.41
C LEU A 75 5.64 4.14 -8.94
N VAL A 76 5.39 2.86 -8.67
CA VAL A 76 5.34 2.34 -7.31
C VAL A 76 6.77 2.16 -6.80
N VAL A 77 7.07 2.74 -5.63
CA VAL A 77 8.41 2.70 -5.03
C VAL A 77 8.38 2.19 -3.59
N PRO A 78 9.38 1.38 -3.17
CA PRO A 78 9.44 0.90 -1.80
C PRO A 78 9.68 2.03 -0.78
N PRO A 79 9.29 1.85 0.49
CA PRO A 79 9.46 2.85 1.54
C PRO A 79 10.90 2.95 2.06
N ASP A 80 11.88 2.45 1.31
CA ASP A 80 13.27 2.37 1.72
C ASP A 80 14.13 3.28 0.83
N PRO A 81 14.55 4.46 1.32
CA PRO A 81 15.45 5.36 0.59
C PRO A 81 16.74 4.70 0.12
N ALA A 82 17.22 3.64 0.78
CA ALA A 82 18.41 2.91 0.36
C ALA A 82 18.15 2.01 -0.85
N LYS A 83 16.90 1.55 -1.06
CA LYS A 83 16.50 0.77 -2.25
C LYS A 83 16.13 1.66 -3.42
N VAL A 84 15.54 2.82 -3.15
CA VAL A 84 15.16 3.79 -4.18
C VAL A 84 16.37 4.61 -4.60
N GLY A 85 17.09 5.23 -3.67
CA GLY A 85 18.18 6.17 -3.89
C GLY A 85 17.69 7.58 -4.24
N GLY A 86 18.24 8.62 -3.61
CA GLY A 86 17.81 10.00 -3.83
C GLY A 86 18.14 10.57 -5.21
N LYS A 87 19.38 10.36 -5.68
CA LYS A 87 19.77 10.62 -7.08
C LYS A 87 18.89 9.83 -8.04
N GLN A 88 18.44 8.67 -7.56
CA GLN A 88 17.53 7.79 -8.24
C GLN A 88 16.03 8.11 -8.06
N LEU A 89 15.66 9.24 -7.49
CA LEU A 89 14.31 9.77 -7.68
C LEU A 89 14.38 10.89 -8.72
N ALA A 90 15.39 11.76 -8.61
CA ALA A 90 15.59 12.89 -9.50
C ALA A 90 15.75 12.52 -10.99
N TRP A 91 16.37 11.39 -11.31
CA TRP A 91 16.46 10.88 -12.69
C TRP A 91 15.12 10.35 -13.25
N LEU A 92 14.27 9.71 -12.43
CA LEU A 92 13.02 9.05 -12.79
C LEU A 92 11.88 10.06 -12.86
N ASP A 93 11.97 11.13 -12.08
CA ASP A 93 11.07 12.27 -12.10
C ASP A 93 10.92 12.88 -13.51
N LYS A 94 11.92 12.67 -14.38
CA LYS A 94 11.90 13.07 -15.79
C LYS A 94 11.05 12.17 -16.69
N ALA A 95 10.71 10.97 -16.24
CA ALA A 95 10.02 9.95 -17.02
C ALA A 95 8.68 9.52 -16.41
N VAL A 96 8.34 9.99 -15.20
CA VAL A 96 7.09 9.64 -14.51
C VAL A 96 6.45 10.89 -13.92
N ASP A 97 5.13 10.85 -13.77
CA ASP A 97 4.34 11.95 -13.23
C ASP A 97 4.27 11.88 -11.71
N LEU A 98 4.14 10.67 -11.15
CA LEU A 98 3.92 10.45 -9.73
C LEU A 98 4.71 9.25 -9.22
N PHE A 99 5.01 9.25 -7.94
CA PHE A 99 5.59 8.14 -7.21
C PHE A 99 4.61 7.69 -6.13
N ALA A 100 4.11 6.46 -6.21
CA ALA A 100 3.35 5.85 -5.11
C ALA A 100 4.32 5.19 -4.13
N VAL A 101 4.56 5.85 -3.00
CA VAL A 101 5.47 5.31 -1.98
C VAL A 101 4.69 4.31 -1.13
N MET A 102 5.17 3.05 -1.08
CA MET A 102 4.53 1.98 -0.31
C MET A 102 4.78 2.11 1.20
N THR A 103 4.30 3.18 1.82
CA THR A 103 4.43 3.48 3.26
C THR A 103 3.48 2.66 4.14
N TYR A 104 3.43 1.36 3.89
CA TYR A 104 2.70 0.34 4.63
C TYR A 104 3.50 -0.96 4.65
N ASP A 105 2.95 -2.03 5.23
CA ASP A 105 3.64 -3.32 5.39
C ASP A 105 4.91 -3.25 6.24
N TYR A 106 4.96 -2.31 7.19
CA TYR A 106 6.08 -2.17 8.11
C TYR A 106 6.39 -3.47 8.87
N ASN A 107 5.35 -4.25 9.20
CA ASN A 107 5.46 -5.53 9.92
C ASN A 107 4.96 -6.76 9.16
N ALA A 108 4.76 -6.67 7.83
CA ALA A 108 4.22 -7.79 7.05
C ALA A 108 5.08 -9.07 7.09
N ALA A 109 6.38 -8.93 7.32
CA ALA A 109 7.33 -10.04 7.44
C ALA A 109 7.68 -10.42 8.90
N SER A 110 7.07 -9.78 9.90
CA SER A 110 7.36 -10.05 11.31
C SER A 110 6.43 -11.13 11.87
N ASP A 111 6.96 -11.99 12.73
CA ASP A 111 6.19 -12.87 13.60
C ASP A 111 5.69 -12.17 14.88
N ARG A 112 6.07 -10.90 15.08
CA ARG A 112 5.70 -10.11 16.26
C ARG A 112 4.51 -9.21 15.98
N PRO A 113 3.46 -9.23 16.83
CA PRO A 113 2.30 -8.36 16.69
C PRO A 113 2.70 -6.89 16.77
N LYS A 114 2.49 -6.14 15.68
CA LYS A 114 2.76 -4.70 15.58
C LYS A 114 1.94 -4.04 14.48
N GLU A 115 1.96 -2.70 14.46
CA GLU A 115 1.20 -1.82 13.59
C GLU A 115 1.59 -1.92 12.11
N ASN A 116 0.67 -1.63 11.18
CA ASN A 116 0.96 -1.82 9.75
C ASN A 116 1.77 -0.67 9.14
N ALA A 117 1.51 0.57 9.56
CA ALA A 117 2.09 1.77 8.97
C ALA A 117 2.33 2.86 10.03
N PRO A 118 3.13 2.61 11.08
CA PRO A 118 3.25 3.53 12.21
C PRO A 118 3.71 4.93 11.78
N MET A 119 3.02 5.97 12.27
CA MET A 119 3.24 7.35 11.83
C MET A 119 4.68 7.85 11.92
N PRO A 120 5.48 7.56 12.98
CA PRO A 120 6.87 7.99 13.05
C PRO A 120 7.73 7.40 11.94
N TRP A 121 7.51 6.12 11.59
CA TRP A 121 8.21 5.46 10.49
C TRP A 121 7.80 6.05 9.14
N LEU A 122 6.49 6.14 8.86
CA LEU A 122 5.95 6.72 7.63
C LEU A 122 6.48 8.14 7.40
N THR A 123 6.42 8.98 8.43
CA THR A 123 6.92 10.36 8.39
C THR A 123 8.43 10.37 8.10
N GLY A 124 9.18 9.49 8.76
CA GLY A 124 10.61 9.35 8.56
C GLY A 124 10.98 8.94 7.13
N VAL A 125 10.24 8.01 6.54
CA VAL A 125 10.41 7.59 5.14
C VAL A 125 10.22 8.77 4.20
N MET A 126 9.08 9.46 4.28
CA MET A 126 8.77 10.56 3.38
C MET A 126 9.75 11.73 3.50
N LYS A 127 10.15 12.09 4.73
CA LYS A 127 11.17 13.12 4.97
C LYS A 127 12.52 12.72 4.37
N LYS A 128 12.95 11.46 4.54
CA LYS A 128 14.21 10.97 3.98
C LYS A 128 14.19 10.95 2.45
N LEU A 129 13.09 10.52 1.82
CA LEU A 129 12.96 10.53 0.36
C LEU A 129 13.01 11.96 -0.19
N ALA A 130 12.25 12.89 0.40
CA ALA A 130 12.26 14.28 0.02
C ALA A 130 13.64 14.95 0.20
N ALA A 131 14.34 14.64 1.28
CA ALA A 131 15.70 15.16 1.52
C ALA A 131 16.73 14.56 0.54
N ALA A 132 16.58 13.30 0.17
CA ALA A 132 17.50 12.62 -0.74
C ALA A 132 17.33 13.09 -2.20
N ALA A 133 16.16 13.64 -2.56
CA ALA A 133 15.81 14.10 -3.89
C ALA A 133 15.23 15.52 -3.87
N PRO A 134 16.00 16.54 -3.48
CA PRO A 134 15.49 17.90 -3.24
C PRO A 134 14.89 18.57 -4.48
N ASN A 135 15.28 18.12 -5.68
CA ASN A 135 14.77 18.65 -6.96
C ASN A 135 13.47 17.97 -7.40
N VAL A 136 13.05 16.88 -6.76
CA VAL A 136 11.78 16.23 -7.07
C VAL A 136 10.67 16.96 -6.30
N PRO A 137 9.64 17.47 -6.99
CA PRO A 137 8.56 18.16 -6.32
C PRO A 137 7.84 17.25 -5.32
N ARG A 138 7.65 17.72 -4.08
CA ARG A 138 6.98 16.94 -3.02
C ARG A 138 5.59 16.43 -3.42
N ARG A 139 4.85 17.21 -4.21
CA ARG A 139 3.52 16.82 -4.73
C ARG A 139 3.54 15.54 -5.59
N LYS A 140 4.69 15.13 -6.11
CA LYS A 140 4.84 13.88 -6.86
C LYS A 140 5.03 12.66 -5.95
N LEU A 141 5.32 12.84 -4.66
CA LEU A 141 5.53 11.74 -3.71
C LEU A 141 4.22 11.45 -2.98
N LEU A 142 3.46 10.46 -3.45
CA LEU A 142 2.19 10.07 -2.86
C LEU A 142 2.41 9.14 -1.65
N VAL A 143 1.78 9.48 -0.53
CA VAL A 143 1.76 8.65 0.68
C VAL A 143 0.86 7.44 0.45
N GLY A 144 1.41 6.24 0.63
CA GLY A 144 0.64 5.00 0.58
C GLY A 144 -0.22 4.81 1.83
N LEU A 145 -1.50 4.51 1.63
CA LEU A 145 -2.47 4.22 2.69
C LEU A 145 -2.93 2.76 2.59
N ASN A 146 -2.76 1.99 3.66
CA ASN A 146 -3.32 0.65 3.76
C ASN A 146 -4.82 0.71 4.12
N LEU A 147 -5.64 -0.05 3.41
CA LEU A 147 -7.05 -0.34 3.75
C LEU A 147 -7.25 -1.77 4.29
N TYR A 148 -6.14 -2.42 4.63
CA TYR A 148 -6.05 -3.70 5.28
C TYR A 148 -5.06 -3.62 6.43
N GLY A 149 -5.04 -4.63 7.27
CA GLY A 149 -3.98 -4.84 8.24
C GLY A 149 -3.74 -6.33 8.46
N TYR A 150 -3.34 -6.70 9.67
CA TYR A 150 -2.80 -8.03 9.95
C TYR A 150 -3.35 -8.61 11.24
N ARG A 151 -3.49 -9.94 11.23
CA ARG A 151 -3.77 -10.78 12.39
C ARG A 151 -2.54 -11.59 12.74
N PHE A 152 -2.13 -11.49 14.00
CA PHE A 152 -0.99 -12.20 14.54
C PHE A 152 -1.47 -13.22 15.56
N SER A 153 -0.98 -14.46 15.48
CA SER A 153 -1.28 -15.50 16.45
C SER A 153 -0.22 -15.53 17.55
N ALA A 154 -0.60 -15.99 18.74
CA ALA A 154 0.34 -16.30 19.82
C ALA A 154 1.38 -17.36 19.42
N THR A 155 1.07 -18.22 18.45
CA THR A 155 2.05 -19.15 17.88
C THR A 155 2.83 -18.46 16.77
N PRO A 156 4.19 -18.52 16.76
CA PRO A 156 5.00 -17.94 15.70
C PRO A 156 4.57 -18.45 14.32
N ALA A 157 4.02 -17.53 13.52
CA ALA A 157 3.57 -17.78 12.17
C ALA A 157 3.53 -16.45 11.41
N PRO A 158 3.63 -16.47 10.07
CA PRO A 158 3.39 -15.29 9.27
C PRO A 158 2.00 -14.68 9.57
N PRO A 159 1.89 -13.35 9.67
CA PRO A 159 0.61 -12.72 9.93
C PRO A 159 -0.35 -12.97 8.78
N LYS A 160 -1.64 -13.02 9.10
CA LYS A 160 -2.70 -13.16 8.10
C LYS A 160 -3.29 -11.79 7.79
N ALA A 161 -3.41 -11.44 6.53
CA ALA A 161 -4.13 -10.25 6.12
C ALA A 161 -5.55 -10.22 6.73
N ALA A 162 -5.99 -9.02 7.08
CA ALA A 162 -7.33 -8.73 7.56
C ALA A 162 -7.86 -7.45 6.93
N THR A 163 -9.08 -7.56 6.41
CA THR A 163 -9.85 -6.43 5.89
C THR A 163 -10.60 -5.71 7.02
N GLY A 164 -11.15 -4.54 6.73
CA GLY A 164 -12.10 -3.90 7.65
C GLY A 164 -13.32 -4.79 7.98
N ALA A 165 -13.80 -5.58 7.01
CA ALA A 165 -14.89 -6.52 7.24
C ALA A 165 -14.51 -7.64 8.23
N ASP A 166 -13.28 -8.16 8.13
CA ASP A 166 -12.77 -9.15 9.08
C ASP A 166 -12.71 -8.57 10.50
N ALA A 167 -12.17 -7.35 10.64
CA ALA A 167 -12.08 -6.67 11.94
C ALA A 167 -13.46 -6.49 12.58
N VAL A 168 -14.45 -6.00 11.81
CA VAL A 168 -15.83 -5.82 12.29
C VAL A 168 -16.46 -7.15 12.70
N LYS A 169 -16.28 -8.21 11.89
CA LYS A 169 -16.80 -9.55 12.20
C LYS A 169 -16.21 -10.12 13.49
N ILE A 170 -14.90 -9.97 13.69
CA ILE A 170 -14.22 -10.45 14.90
C ILE A 170 -14.72 -9.66 16.12
N LEU A 171 -14.77 -8.33 16.06
CA LEU A 171 -15.30 -7.49 17.14
C LEU A 171 -16.75 -7.84 17.50
N GLY A 172 -17.60 -8.08 16.49
CA GLY A 172 -18.97 -8.55 16.70
C GLY A 172 -19.02 -9.88 17.45
N SER A 173 -18.17 -10.83 17.08
CA SER A 173 -18.08 -12.14 17.73
C SER A 173 -17.60 -12.02 19.19
N VAL A 174 -16.64 -11.13 19.47
CA VAL A 174 -16.17 -10.86 20.84
C VAL A 174 -17.29 -10.25 21.69
N ARG A 175 -18.09 -9.32 21.15
CA ARG A 175 -19.25 -8.75 21.84
C ARG A 175 -20.31 -9.81 22.17
N GLN A 176 -20.61 -10.69 21.22
CA GLN A 176 -21.57 -11.78 21.43
C GLN A 176 -21.11 -12.72 22.54
N ARG A 177 -19.82 -13.11 22.56
CA ARG A 177 -19.25 -13.92 23.64
C ARG A 177 -19.34 -13.22 25.00
N ALA A 178 -19.03 -11.92 25.06
CA ALA A 178 -19.16 -11.15 26.29
C ALA A 178 -20.59 -11.14 26.84
N LYS A 179 -21.60 -10.98 25.97
CA LYS A 179 -23.02 -11.05 26.36
C LYS A 179 -23.45 -12.45 26.79
N ALA A 180 -22.92 -13.50 26.17
CA ALA A 180 -23.19 -14.87 26.56
C ALA A 180 -22.58 -15.22 27.94
N SER A 181 -21.39 -14.68 28.24
CA SER A 181 -20.72 -14.87 29.54
C SER A 181 -21.36 -14.06 30.67
N ASP A 182 -21.93 -12.90 30.36
CA ASP A 182 -22.69 -12.09 31.32
C ASP A 182 -23.98 -11.55 30.66
N PRO A 183 -25.10 -12.29 30.79
CA PRO A 183 -26.39 -11.89 30.22
C PRO A 183 -26.96 -10.60 30.82
N SER A 184 -26.44 -10.10 31.94
CA SER A 184 -26.92 -8.86 32.55
C SER A 184 -26.44 -7.60 31.82
N LEU A 185 -25.36 -7.71 31.01
CA LEU A 185 -24.80 -6.57 30.27
C LEU A 185 -25.80 -5.99 29.27
N THR A 186 -26.09 -4.70 29.38
CA THR A 186 -26.92 -3.96 28.42
C THR A 186 -26.19 -3.74 27.09
N VAL A 187 -26.95 -3.44 26.03
CA VAL A 187 -26.38 -3.05 24.72
C VAL A 187 -25.46 -1.83 24.86
N LYS A 188 -25.82 -0.88 25.73
CA LYS A 188 -25.01 0.31 26.01
C LYS A 188 -23.65 -0.06 26.63
N GLN A 189 -23.66 -0.88 27.68
CA GLN A 189 -22.44 -1.35 28.34
C GLN A 189 -21.54 -2.15 27.39
N LEU A 190 -22.11 -2.97 26.50
CA LEU A 190 -21.33 -3.69 25.48
C LEU A 190 -20.70 -2.77 24.43
N ARG A 191 -21.35 -1.64 24.11
CA ARG A 191 -20.82 -0.63 23.17
C ARG A 191 -19.70 0.21 23.80
N GLU A 192 -19.84 0.53 25.08
CA GLU A 192 -18.89 1.34 25.85
C GLU A 192 -17.64 0.57 26.29
N ARG A 193 -17.64 -0.77 26.16
CA ARG A 193 -16.44 -1.57 26.40
C ARG A 193 -15.32 -1.15 25.43
N PRO A 194 -14.15 -0.70 25.93
CA PRO A 194 -13.01 -0.40 25.09
C PRO A 194 -12.48 -1.72 24.52
N MET A 195 -12.89 -2.03 23.30
CA MET A 195 -12.44 -3.21 22.58
C MET A 195 -11.27 -2.91 21.66
N LEU A 196 -10.98 -1.62 21.44
CA LEU A 196 -9.88 -1.15 20.64
C LEU A 196 -8.88 -0.44 21.56
N SER A 197 -7.61 -0.77 21.40
CA SER A 197 -6.48 -0.05 21.95
C SER A 197 -5.98 0.96 20.92
N TRP A 198 -5.68 2.18 21.36
CA TRP A 198 -5.07 3.21 20.51
C TRP A 198 -3.59 3.34 20.85
N ALA A 199 -2.72 3.07 19.87
CA ALA A 199 -1.30 3.32 19.99
C ALA A 199 -1.00 4.79 19.67
N THR A 200 -0.80 5.62 20.70
CA THR A 200 -0.61 7.09 20.56
C THR A 200 0.55 7.47 19.63
N GLU A 201 1.68 6.76 19.69
CA GLU A 201 2.82 7.04 18.84
C GLU A 201 2.59 6.58 17.40
N ALA A 202 2.18 5.32 17.22
CA ALA A 202 1.94 4.75 15.89
C ALA A 202 0.72 5.36 15.18
N ARG A 203 -0.24 5.91 15.94
CA ARG A 203 -1.54 6.40 15.47
C ARG A 203 -2.33 5.32 14.75
N GLU A 204 -2.42 4.15 15.37
CA GLU A 204 -3.20 3.01 14.90
C GLU A 204 -4.02 2.38 16.02
N HIS A 205 -5.16 1.79 15.63
CA HIS A 205 -5.95 0.96 16.52
C HIS A 205 -5.52 -0.50 16.39
N SER A 206 -5.56 -1.20 17.51
CA SER A 206 -5.44 -2.65 17.57
C SER A 206 -6.44 -3.22 18.54
N PHE A 207 -6.64 -4.53 18.49
CA PHE A 207 -7.35 -5.25 19.54
C PHE A 207 -6.87 -6.69 19.63
N GLU A 208 -7.14 -7.30 20.77
CA GLU A 208 -6.85 -8.71 21.00
C GLU A 208 -8.14 -9.48 21.26
N HIS A 209 -8.12 -10.76 20.90
CA HIS A 209 -9.19 -11.68 21.29
C HIS A 209 -8.67 -13.09 21.49
N TYR A 210 -9.31 -13.80 22.40
CA TYR A 210 -9.03 -15.21 22.66
C TYR A 210 -9.80 -16.11 21.70
N ILE A 211 -9.08 -17.06 21.10
CA ILE A 211 -9.62 -18.13 20.28
C ILE A 211 -9.39 -19.47 21.00
N PRO A 212 -10.46 -20.25 21.30
CA PRO A 212 -10.32 -21.56 21.93
C PRO A 212 -9.32 -22.45 21.19
N LYS A 213 -8.41 -23.09 21.95
CA LYS A 213 -7.32 -23.96 21.45
C LYS A 213 -6.24 -23.27 20.61
N LYS A 214 -6.40 -22.00 20.21
CA LYS A 214 -5.43 -21.22 19.40
C LYS A 214 -4.78 -20.07 20.16
N GLY A 215 -5.26 -19.75 21.36
CA GLY A 215 -4.69 -18.70 22.19
C GLY A 215 -5.15 -17.30 21.78
N ILE A 216 -4.33 -16.30 22.09
CA ILE A 216 -4.59 -14.90 21.77
C ILE A 216 -4.25 -14.63 20.31
N GLU A 217 -5.11 -13.86 19.64
CA GLU A 217 -4.83 -13.26 18.35
C GLU A 217 -4.91 -11.73 18.47
N TRP A 218 -3.92 -11.04 17.92
CA TRP A 218 -3.89 -9.57 17.83
C TRP A 218 -4.25 -9.12 16.43
N VAL A 219 -5.08 -8.09 16.33
CA VAL A 219 -5.54 -7.53 15.07
C VAL A 219 -5.14 -6.07 15.02
N PHE A 220 -4.40 -5.70 13.97
CA PHE A 220 -4.05 -4.32 13.64
C PHE A 220 -4.74 -3.98 12.34
N PHE A 221 -5.47 -2.87 12.30
CA PHE A 221 -6.19 -2.46 11.09
C PHE A 221 -6.41 -0.94 11.06
N PRO A 222 -6.53 -0.34 9.86
CA PRO A 222 -6.79 1.08 9.73
C PRO A 222 -8.22 1.42 10.20
N SER A 223 -8.30 2.36 11.12
CA SER A 223 -9.53 3.05 11.53
C SER A 223 -9.66 4.40 10.82
N ILE A 224 -10.83 5.03 10.89
CA ILE A 224 -11.03 6.41 10.41
C ILE A 224 -10.01 7.37 11.04
N ALA A 225 -9.78 7.26 12.36
CA ALA A 225 -8.82 8.10 13.08
C ALA A 225 -7.38 7.94 12.55
N SER A 226 -6.95 6.70 12.31
CA SER A 226 -5.61 6.43 11.79
C SER A 226 -5.44 6.90 10.34
N LEU A 227 -6.48 6.75 9.51
CA LEU A 227 -6.48 7.27 8.14
C LEU A 227 -6.42 8.80 8.12
N LEU A 228 -7.21 9.47 8.97
CA LEU A 228 -7.22 10.92 9.08
C LEU A 228 -5.84 11.48 9.44
N HIS A 229 -5.13 10.88 10.38
CA HIS A 229 -3.77 11.30 10.72
C HIS A 229 -2.78 11.19 9.56
N ARG A 230 -2.95 10.21 8.67
CA ARG A 230 -2.08 10.02 7.49
C ARG A 230 -2.44 11.01 6.39
N VAL A 231 -3.73 11.25 6.17
CA VAL A 231 -4.22 12.26 5.22
C VAL A 231 -3.82 13.67 5.65
N GLN A 232 -3.86 13.99 6.95
CA GLN A 232 -3.40 15.28 7.47
C GLN A 232 -1.89 15.49 7.32
N PHE A 233 -1.12 14.40 7.25
CA PHE A 233 0.32 14.46 7.03
C PHE A 233 0.69 14.61 5.55
N ALA A 234 -0.05 13.93 4.66
CA ALA A 234 0.16 13.94 3.22
C ALA A 234 -0.02 15.35 2.63
#